data_AF-A0A800FI24-F1
#
_entry.id   AF-A0A800FI24-F1
#
_cell.length_a   1.000
_cell.length_b   1.000
_cell.length_c   1.000
_cell.angle_alpha   90.00
_cell.angle_beta   90.00
_cell.angle_gamma   90.00
#
_symmetry.space_group_name_H-M   'P 1'
#
loop_
_entity.id
_entity.type
_entity.pdbx_description
1 polymer ?
#
loop_
_entity_poly.entity_id
_entity_poly.type
_entity_poly.pdbx_seq_one_letter_code
_entity_poly.pdbx_strand_id
1 'polypeptide(L)'
;MDSRNTTLLVLFYVLLKSGGMVLAQNSPIDFEPGGYGATWTWTVFENGDNPSLEIVTNPNTGGINSSATVAKFTALQTGQPWAGCESLHGSDIGTFSLHANNSTLKIMVYKTVISDVGLKFVIPTSGSLGEIKVANTVTNAWEELTFDFSSHIGLPEAI
;
A
#
# COMPACT_ATOMS: atom_id res chain seq x y z
N MET A 1 -13.64 -25.16 2.48
CA MET A 1 -12.37 -24.40 2.55
C MET A 1 -11.86 -24.28 1.13
N ASP A 2 -12.01 -23.11 0.52
CA ASP A 2 -11.66 -22.91 -0.90
C ASP A 2 -10.13 -22.90 -1.03
N SER A 3 -9.60 -23.72 -1.94
CA SER A 3 -8.17 -24.06 -2.07
C SER A 3 -7.40 -23.10 -2.98
N ARG A 4 -7.83 -21.83 -3.05
CA ARG A 4 -7.35 -20.88 -4.06
C ARG A 4 -6.62 -19.74 -3.38
N ASN A 5 -5.37 -19.49 -3.81
CA ASN A 5 -4.63 -18.28 -3.46
C ASN A 5 -5.46 -17.04 -3.82
N THR A 6 -5.36 -16.01 -2.99
CA THR A 6 -6.10 -14.76 -3.19
C THR A 6 -5.20 -13.73 -3.86
N THR A 7 -5.72 -13.00 -4.85
CA THR A 7 -4.99 -11.93 -5.54
C THR A 7 -5.42 -10.57 -5.01
N LEU A 8 -4.43 -9.73 -4.69
CA LEU A 8 -4.58 -8.33 -4.33
C LEU A 8 -3.77 -7.48 -5.32
N LEU A 9 -4.44 -6.58 -6.03
CA LEU A 9 -3.78 -5.52 -6.79
C LEU A 9 -3.93 -4.20 -6.05
N VAL A 10 -2.89 -3.38 -6.07
CA VAL A 10 -2.81 -2.16 -5.24
C VAL A 10 -2.30 -0.97 -6.07
N LEU A 11 -2.88 0.20 -5.82
CA LEU A 11 -2.43 1.53 -6.25
C LEU A 11 -2.51 2.45 -5.01
N PHE A 12 -1.47 3.23 -4.67
CA PHE A 12 -1.52 4.12 -3.49
C PHE A 12 -1.67 5.58 -3.92
N TYR A 13 -2.67 6.28 -3.37
CA TYR A 13 -2.94 7.67 -3.72
C TYR A 13 -3.01 8.52 -2.45
N VAL A 14 -2.19 9.57 -2.34
CA VAL A 14 -2.32 10.58 -1.25
C VAL A 14 -2.51 11.95 -1.87
N LEU A 15 -3.61 12.62 -1.50
CA LEU A 15 -3.96 13.95 -1.99
C LEU A 15 -3.38 15.02 -1.04
N LEU A 16 -2.31 15.71 -1.45
CA LEU A 16 -1.76 16.84 -0.70
C LEU A 16 -2.42 18.16 -1.14
N LYS A 17 -2.91 18.97 -0.19
CA LYS A 17 -3.18 20.41 -0.42
C LYS A 17 -1.89 21.19 -0.17
N SER A 18 -1.41 21.89 -1.20
CA SER A 18 -0.08 22.47 -1.27
C SER A 18 0.18 23.66 -0.32
N GLY A 19 1.45 23.85 0.04
CA GLY A 19 1.97 25.09 0.63
C GLY A 19 3.23 24.92 1.50
N GLY A 20 4.36 24.49 0.94
CA GLY A 20 5.67 24.50 1.63
C GLY A 20 6.63 23.43 1.12
N MET A 21 7.94 23.73 1.09
CA MET A 21 8.99 22.76 0.80
C MET A 21 9.09 21.80 2.00
N VAL A 22 8.49 20.62 1.88
CA VAL A 22 8.60 19.52 2.83
C VAL A 22 9.57 18.50 2.20
N LEU A 23 10.46 17.88 2.99
CA LEU A 23 11.09 16.62 2.58
C LEU A 23 9.97 15.56 2.56
N ALA A 24 9.22 15.55 1.46
CA ALA A 24 7.93 14.91 1.37
C ALA A 24 8.06 13.45 0.92
N GLN A 25 7.11 12.63 1.37
CA GLN A 25 6.81 11.31 0.82
C GLN A 25 6.82 11.34 -0.72
N ASN A 26 7.38 10.32 -1.34
CA ASN A 26 7.24 10.11 -2.77
C ASN A 26 5.81 9.60 -3.07
N SER A 27 4.93 10.50 -3.51
CA SER A 27 3.50 10.24 -3.67
C SER A 27 2.87 11.07 -4.79
N PRO A 28 1.82 10.57 -5.47
CA PRO A 28 1.18 9.26 -5.32
C PRO A 28 2.06 8.10 -5.83
N ILE A 29 1.92 6.91 -5.25
CA ILE A 29 2.62 5.70 -5.72
C ILE A 29 1.74 5.07 -6.80
N ASP A 30 2.14 5.22 -8.05
CA ASP A 30 1.32 4.87 -9.21
C ASP A 30 1.77 3.61 -9.95
N PHE A 31 2.99 3.14 -9.68
CA PHE A 31 3.60 1.99 -10.35
C PHE A 31 3.77 2.15 -11.86
N GLU A 32 3.61 3.37 -12.39
CA GLU A 32 3.76 3.67 -13.82
C GLU A 32 5.24 3.69 -14.23
N PRO A 33 5.60 3.33 -15.47
CA PRO A 33 6.98 3.45 -15.93
C PRO A 33 7.57 4.86 -15.71
N GLY A 34 8.60 4.95 -14.86
CA GLY A 34 9.24 6.22 -14.47
C GLY A 34 8.53 6.98 -13.34
N GLY A 35 7.40 6.48 -12.84
CA GLY A 35 6.66 6.96 -11.68
C GLY A 35 7.09 6.34 -10.36
N TYR A 36 6.45 6.75 -9.27
CA TYR A 36 6.76 6.27 -7.93
C TYR A 36 6.29 4.82 -7.73
N GLY A 37 7.13 3.99 -7.11
CA GLY A 37 6.85 2.57 -6.87
C GLY A 37 7.23 1.61 -8.00
N ALA A 38 7.45 2.11 -9.23
CA ALA A 38 7.71 1.26 -10.39
C ALA A 38 9.07 0.56 -10.36
N THR A 39 10.08 1.20 -9.78
CA THR A 39 11.45 0.66 -9.66
C THR A 39 11.96 0.67 -8.22
N TRP A 40 11.05 0.72 -7.24
CA TRP A 40 11.38 0.64 -5.83
C TRP A 40 11.74 -0.79 -5.43
N THR A 41 12.44 -0.92 -4.32
CA THR A 41 12.75 -2.21 -3.70
C THR A 41 11.56 -2.65 -2.86
N TRP A 42 10.81 -3.64 -3.38
CA TRP A 42 9.69 -4.25 -2.66
C TRP A 42 10.11 -5.57 -2.03
N THR A 43 9.99 -5.68 -0.71
CA THR A 43 10.24 -6.93 0.02
C THR A 43 8.91 -7.53 0.43
N VAL A 44 8.63 -8.77 0.00
CA VAL A 44 7.49 -9.55 0.48
C VAL A 44 7.89 -10.31 1.75
N PHE A 45 7.00 -10.32 2.74
CA PHE A 45 7.25 -10.97 4.02
C PHE A 45 6.09 -11.90 4.42
N GLU A 46 6.46 -12.94 5.17
CA GLU A 46 5.57 -13.90 5.85
C GLU A 46 4.51 -14.56 4.97
N ASN A 47 4.74 -14.61 3.66
CA ASN A 47 3.83 -15.13 2.65
C ASN A 47 4.26 -16.53 2.16
N GLY A 48 4.75 -17.40 3.04
CA GLY A 48 5.29 -18.71 2.67
C GLY A 48 6.72 -18.61 2.14
N ASP A 49 6.92 -18.88 0.84
CA ASP A 49 8.21 -18.74 0.15
C ASP A 49 8.52 -17.28 -0.25
N ASN A 50 7.64 -16.33 0.12
CA ASN A 50 7.76 -14.90 -0.14
C ASN A 50 7.97 -14.58 -1.65
N PRO A 51 7.02 -14.96 -2.52
CA PRO A 51 7.11 -14.61 -3.93
C PRO A 51 7.15 -13.08 -4.07
N SER A 52 8.04 -12.58 -4.93
CA SER A 52 8.23 -11.13 -5.12
C SER A 52 6.93 -10.42 -5.49
N LEU A 53 6.80 -9.16 -5.06
CA LEU A 53 5.75 -8.28 -5.55
C LEU A 53 5.92 -8.08 -7.07
N GLU A 54 4.84 -8.26 -7.83
CA GLU A 54 4.89 -8.10 -9.29
C GLU A 54 4.34 -6.73 -9.67
N ILE A 55 4.98 -6.04 -10.62
CA ILE A 55 4.37 -4.88 -11.30
C ILE A 55 3.80 -5.37 -12.62
N VAL A 56 2.49 -5.29 -12.78
CA VAL A 56 1.74 -5.90 -13.89
C VAL A 56 0.85 -4.88 -14.58
N THR A 57 0.42 -5.18 -15.81
CA THR A 57 -0.63 -4.40 -16.48
C THR A 57 -1.91 -4.40 -15.64
N ASN A 58 -2.51 -3.23 -15.47
CA ASN A 58 -3.78 -3.07 -14.77
C ASN A 58 -4.88 -3.85 -15.53
N PRO A 59 -5.54 -4.85 -14.89
CA PRO A 59 -6.54 -5.67 -15.57
C PRO A 59 -7.86 -4.92 -15.83
N ASN A 60 -8.06 -3.75 -15.23
CA ASN A 60 -9.27 -2.96 -15.38
C ASN A 60 -8.96 -1.46 -15.32
N THR A 61 -8.71 -0.85 -16.48
CA THR A 61 -8.40 0.58 -16.63
C THR A 61 -9.62 1.46 -16.88
N GLY A 62 -10.82 0.88 -16.99
CA GLY A 62 -12.04 1.59 -17.38
C GLY A 62 -12.78 2.30 -16.24
N GLY A 63 -12.25 2.25 -15.01
CA GLY A 63 -12.92 2.73 -13.80
C GLY A 63 -12.16 3.85 -13.09
N ILE A 64 -12.25 3.87 -11.76
CA ILE A 64 -11.61 4.88 -10.90
C ILE A 64 -10.09 4.80 -10.88
N ASN A 65 -9.51 3.67 -11.30
CA ASN A 65 -8.08 3.50 -11.51
C ASN A 65 -7.79 3.36 -13.02
N SER A 66 -7.22 4.40 -13.62
CA SER A 66 -6.84 4.46 -15.02
C SER A 66 -5.34 4.22 -15.27
N SER A 67 -4.58 3.78 -14.25
CA SER A 67 -3.15 3.49 -14.40
C SER A 67 -2.94 2.34 -15.39
N ALA A 68 -1.87 2.39 -16.19
CA ALA A 68 -1.51 1.31 -17.10
C ALA A 68 -0.93 0.11 -16.35
N THR A 69 -0.22 0.35 -15.24
CA THR A 69 0.39 -0.67 -14.39
C THR A 69 0.00 -0.53 -12.93
N VAL A 70 0.07 -1.63 -12.19
CA VAL A 70 -0.26 -1.73 -10.77
C VAL A 70 0.63 -2.76 -10.08
N ALA A 71 0.77 -2.67 -8.76
CA ALA A 71 1.39 -3.72 -7.98
C ALA A 71 0.42 -4.90 -7.78
N LYS A 72 0.95 -6.11 -7.80
CA LYS A 72 0.24 -7.37 -7.55
C LYS A 72 0.92 -8.14 -6.44
N PHE A 73 0.18 -8.32 -5.35
CA PHE A 73 0.50 -9.22 -4.26
C PHE A 73 -0.38 -10.47 -4.35
N THR A 74 0.24 -11.64 -4.34
CA THR A 74 -0.48 -12.92 -4.31
C THR A 74 -0.41 -13.50 -2.90
N ALA A 75 -1.49 -13.40 -2.14
CA ALA A 75 -1.57 -14.00 -0.81
C ALA A 75 -1.67 -15.52 -0.94
N LEU A 76 -0.63 -16.23 -0.47
CA LEU A 76 -0.57 -17.69 -0.53
C LEU A 76 -1.36 -18.30 0.62
N GLN A 77 -1.95 -19.47 0.38
CA GLN A 77 -2.60 -20.24 1.45
C GLN A 77 -1.63 -20.62 2.58
N THR A 78 -0.33 -20.77 2.27
CA THR A 78 0.75 -21.04 3.23
C THR A 78 1.27 -19.79 3.92
N GLY A 79 0.82 -18.60 3.49
CA GLY A 79 1.19 -17.32 4.08
C GLY A 79 0.48 -17.07 5.41
N GLN A 80 1.07 -16.21 6.22
CA GLN A 80 0.46 -15.73 7.46
C GLN A 80 -0.73 -14.81 7.17
N PRO A 81 -1.70 -14.67 8.09
CA PRO A 81 -2.83 -13.74 7.94
C PRO A 81 -2.43 -12.26 7.80
N TRP A 82 -1.19 -11.92 8.12
CA TRP A 82 -0.60 -10.58 8.04
C TRP A 82 0.51 -10.47 6.98
N ALA A 83 0.61 -11.46 6.08
CA ALA A 83 1.56 -11.42 4.98
C ALA A 83 1.35 -10.17 4.11
N GLY A 84 2.46 -9.58 3.63
CA GLY A 84 2.40 -8.34 2.87
C GLY A 84 3.69 -8.01 2.15
N CYS A 85 3.81 -6.74 1.74
CA CYS A 85 5.02 -6.19 1.16
C CYS A 85 5.35 -4.81 1.73
N GLU A 86 6.63 -4.44 1.71
CA GLU A 86 7.12 -3.13 2.13
C GLU A 86 8.17 -2.59 1.17
N SER A 87 8.25 -1.26 1.07
CA SER A 87 9.34 -0.57 0.37
C SER A 87 10.60 -0.50 1.22
N LEU A 88 11.78 -0.29 0.64
CA LEU A 88 13.03 -0.15 1.42
C LEU A 88 12.95 1.03 2.41
N HIS A 89 13.20 0.72 3.67
CA HIS A 89 13.14 1.70 4.75
C HIS A 89 14.20 2.80 4.55
N GLY A 90 13.78 4.06 4.73
CA GLY A 90 14.67 5.23 4.66
C GLY A 90 15.17 5.60 3.25
N SER A 91 14.73 4.91 2.20
CA SER A 91 15.14 5.21 0.81
C SER A 91 13.93 5.44 -0.11
N ASP A 92 13.16 4.39 -0.41
CA ASP A 92 12.19 4.40 -1.52
C ASP A 92 11.04 5.40 -1.33
N ILE A 93 10.12 5.11 -0.41
CA ILE A 93 8.98 5.98 -0.12
C ILE A 93 9.40 7.34 0.47
N GLY A 94 10.66 7.44 0.91
CA GLY A 94 11.23 8.60 1.59
C GLY A 94 10.82 8.64 3.07
N THR A 95 10.89 9.83 3.65
CA THR A 95 10.46 10.10 5.03
C THR A 95 9.00 10.54 5.04
N PHE A 96 8.24 10.13 6.06
CA PHE A 96 6.80 10.39 6.12
C PHE A 96 6.43 10.97 7.48
N SER A 97 6.18 12.27 7.57
CA SER A 97 5.66 12.88 8.80
C SER A 97 4.16 13.11 8.71
N LEU A 98 3.41 12.49 9.62
CA LEU A 98 1.97 12.71 9.75
C LEU A 98 1.65 14.01 10.49
N HIS A 99 0.69 14.74 9.94
CA HIS A 99 0.15 16.01 10.39
C HIS A 99 -1.36 16.03 10.13
N ALA A 100 -2.06 16.98 10.74
CA ALA A 100 -3.53 17.07 10.64
C ALA A 100 -4.07 17.19 9.19
N ASN A 101 -3.22 17.57 8.24
CA ASN A 101 -3.59 17.75 6.82
C ASN A 101 -3.16 16.58 5.90
N ASN A 102 -2.39 15.60 6.38
CA ASN A 102 -1.93 14.45 5.60
C ASN A 102 -2.07 13.11 6.35
N SER A 103 -2.78 13.08 7.47
CA SER A 103 -2.99 11.88 8.30
C SER A 103 -4.10 10.95 7.79
N THR A 104 -4.66 11.21 6.61
CA THR A 104 -5.62 10.32 5.97
C THR A 104 -4.99 9.79 4.69
N LEU A 105 -4.75 8.48 4.64
CA LEU A 105 -4.14 7.81 3.50
C LEU A 105 -5.19 7.03 2.73
N LYS A 106 -4.99 6.92 1.41
CA LYS A 106 -5.88 6.18 0.53
C LYS A 106 -5.13 5.16 -0.30
N ILE A 107 -5.75 4.00 -0.46
CA ILE A 107 -5.23 2.91 -1.28
C ILE A 107 -6.36 2.42 -2.18
N MET A 108 -6.14 2.46 -3.48
CA MET A 108 -6.98 1.78 -4.45
C MET A 108 -6.62 0.29 -4.46
N VAL A 109 -7.60 -0.58 -4.28
CA VAL A 109 -7.43 -2.04 -4.28
C VAL A 109 -8.35 -2.70 -5.27
N TYR A 110 -7.89 -3.79 -5.87
CA TYR A 110 -8.72 -4.71 -6.66
C TYR A 110 -8.49 -6.12 -6.12
N LYS A 111 -9.55 -6.75 -5.60
CA LYS A 111 -9.47 -8.04 -4.88
C LYS A 111 -10.50 -9.02 -5.40
N THR A 112 -10.21 -10.31 -5.32
CA THR A 112 -11.13 -11.39 -5.69
C THR A 112 -11.99 -11.87 -4.52
N VAL A 113 -11.72 -11.40 -3.30
CA VAL A 113 -12.45 -11.74 -2.07
C VAL A 113 -12.57 -10.49 -1.18
N ILE A 114 -13.54 -10.50 -0.28
CA ILE A 114 -13.68 -9.52 0.79
C ILE A 114 -12.75 -9.92 1.94
N SER A 115 -11.78 -9.07 2.27
CA SER A 115 -10.90 -9.25 3.43
C SER A 115 -10.24 -7.93 3.83
N ASP A 116 -9.66 -7.88 5.01
CA ASP A 116 -8.90 -6.72 5.46
C ASP A 116 -7.73 -6.41 4.52
N VAL A 117 -7.44 -5.12 4.38
CA VAL A 117 -6.18 -4.59 3.89
C VAL A 117 -5.56 -3.82 5.06
N GLY A 118 -4.35 -4.21 5.44
CA GLY A 118 -3.58 -3.52 6.47
C GLY A 118 -2.66 -2.46 5.85
N LEU A 119 -2.60 -1.28 6.47
CA LEU A 119 -1.59 -0.27 6.19
C LEU A 119 -0.89 0.08 7.51
N LYS A 120 0.43 0.18 7.47
CA LYS A 120 1.25 0.62 8.61
C LYS A 120 2.45 1.44 8.13
N PHE A 121 2.98 2.23 9.04
CA PHE A 121 4.31 2.84 8.89
C PHE A 121 5.33 2.05 9.70
N VAL A 122 6.56 2.02 9.18
CA VAL A 122 7.70 1.39 9.82
C VAL A 122 8.87 2.36 9.73
N ILE A 123 9.47 2.68 10.86
CA ILE A 123 10.65 3.55 10.92
C ILE A 123 11.91 2.76 10.52
N PRO A 124 13.03 3.43 10.14
CA PRO A 124 14.24 2.74 9.69
C PRO A 124 14.85 1.73 10.68
N THR A 125 14.51 1.80 11.96
CA THR A 125 14.92 0.83 13.00
C THR A 125 13.90 -0.29 13.21
N SER A 126 12.95 -0.46 12.28
CA SER A 126 11.88 -1.47 12.28
C SER A 126 10.80 -1.32 13.37
N GLY A 127 10.73 -0.16 14.03
CA GLY A 127 9.62 0.17 14.94
C GLY A 127 8.31 0.45 14.18
N SER A 128 7.17 0.07 14.76
CA SER A 128 5.84 0.31 14.17
C SER A 128 4.76 0.36 15.24
N LEU A 129 3.70 1.13 14.99
CA LEU A 129 2.48 1.18 15.80
C LEU A 129 1.45 0.09 15.41
N GLY A 130 1.80 -0.78 14.46
CA GLY A 130 0.91 -1.81 13.95
C GLY A 130 0.05 -1.33 12.77
N GLU A 131 -0.81 -2.22 12.29
CA GLU A 131 -1.64 -1.98 11.11
C GLU A 131 -2.99 -1.36 11.47
N ILE A 132 -3.40 -0.37 10.70
CA ILE A 132 -4.81 -0.01 10.57
C ILE A 132 -5.39 -0.89 9.48
N LYS A 133 -6.47 -1.61 9.79
CA LYS A 133 -7.15 -2.54 8.89
C LYS A 133 -8.47 -1.97 8.40
N VAL A 134 -8.67 -2.03 7.09
CA VAL A 134 -9.92 -1.66 6.43
C VAL A 134 -10.28 -2.77 5.45
N ALA A 135 -11.46 -3.35 5.57
CA ALA A 135 -11.96 -4.34 4.64
C ALA A 135 -12.43 -3.68 3.34
N ASN A 136 -12.11 -4.31 2.20
CA ASN A 136 -12.75 -3.96 0.94
C ASN A 136 -14.23 -4.38 0.96
N THR A 137 -15.08 -3.66 0.24
CA THR A 137 -16.52 -3.91 0.16
C THR A 137 -16.95 -4.50 -1.17
N VAL A 138 -16.11 -4.39 -2.21
CA VAL A 138 -16.35 -4.97 -3.53
C VAL A 138 -15.27 -5.96 -3.94
N THR A 139 -15.62 -6.84 -4.88
CA THR A 139 -14.69 -7.81 -5.48
C THR A 139 -14.71 -7.67 -6.99
N ASN A 140 -13.59 -7.96 -7.66
CA ASN A 140 -13.41 -7.86 -9.10
C ASN A 140 -13.72 -6.46 -9.66
N ALA A 141 -13.49 -5.44 -8.84
CA ALA A 141 -13.60 -4.03 -9.18
C ALA A 141 -12.59 -3.23 -8.35
N TRP A 142 -12.18 -2.07 -8.85
CA TRP A 142 -11.36 -1.13 -8.10
C TRP A 142 -12.18 -0.44 -7.01
N GLU A 143 -11.59 -0.29 -5.83
CA GLU A 143 -12.15 0.39 -4.67
C GLU A 143 -11.10 1.24 -3.98
N GLU A 144 -11.44 2.47 -3.59
CA GLU A 144 -10.58 3.31 -2.76
C GLU A 144 -10.86 3.05 -1.27
N LEU A 145 -9.89 2.47 -0.56
CA LEU A 145 -9.92 2.33 0.89
C LEU A 145 -9.28 3.56 1.53
N THR A 146 -9.87 4.02 2.63
CA THR A 146 -9.40 5.18 3.39
C THR A 146 -8.95 4.75 4.79
N PHE A 147 -7.73 5.13 5.16
CA PHE A 147 -7.10 4.84 6.45
C PHE A 147 -6.89 6.12 7.24
N ASP A 148 -7.38 6.16 8.48
CA ASP A 148 -7.25 7.32 9.38
C ASP A 148 -6.10 7.13 10.36
N PHE A 149 -4.98 7.80 10.10
CA PHE A 149 -3.79 7.86 10.95
C PHE A 149 -3.75 9.12 11.83
N SER A 150 -4.86 9.83 12.04
CA SER A 150 -4.89 11.04 12.87
C SER A 150 -4.37 10.82 14.30
N SER A 151 -4.57 9.62 14.85
CA SER A 151 -4.05 9.22 16.16
C SER A 151 -2.53 8.99 16.20
N HIS A 152 -1.86 8.95 15.05
CA HIS A 152 -0.43 8.69 14.92
C HIS A 152 0.40 9.98 14.71
N ILE A 153 -0.26 11.14 14.63
CA ILE A 153 0.41 12.44 14.45
C ILE A 153 1.38 12.69 15.61
N GLY A 154 2.64 12.98 15.28
CA GLY A 154 3.68 13.36 16.25
C GLY A 154 4.27 12.19 17.05
N LEU A 155 3.91 10.94 16.76
CA LEU A 155 4.50 9.77 17.39
C LEU A 155 5.80 9.35 16.69
N PRO A 156 6.88 9.00 17.42
CA PRO A 156 8.19 8.66 16.83
C PRO A 156 8.14 7.54 15.81
N GLU A 157 7.23 6.58 15.99
CA GLU A 157 7.07 5.40 15.14
C GLU A 157 6.22 5.68 13.88
N ALA A 158 5.89 6.94 13.61
CA ALA A 158 5.08 7.38 12.48
C ALA A 158 5.75 8.52 11.66
N ILE A 159 7.10 8.62 11.72
CA ILE A 159 7.93 9.70 11.14
C ILE A 159 9.08 9.14 10.29
#